data_AF-A0A2L2Z724-F1
#
_entry.id   AF-A0A2L2Z724-F1
#
_cell.length_a   1.000
_cell.length_b   1.000
_cell.length_c   1.000
_cell.angle_alpha   90.00
_cell.angle_beta   90.00
_cell.angle_gamma   90.00
#
_symmetry.space_group_name_H-M   'P 1'
#
loop_
_entity.id
_entity.type
_entity.pdbx_description
1 polymer ?
#
loop_
_entity_poly.entity_id
_entity_poly.type
_entity_poly.pdbx_seq_one_letter_code
_entity_poly.pdbx_strand_id
1 'polypeptide(L)' 'MIGGLFIYNLKGDVLVASVFRDDLGRIAVDAFRVNVNHARQQVRSPDTNIARTSFF' A
#
# COMPACT_ATOMS: atom_id res chain seq x y z
N MET A 1 -3.17 -14.10 6.48
CA MET A 1 -4.46 -13.39 6.50
C MET A 1 -4.25 -11.99 5.94
N ILE A 2 -5.14 -11.50 5.09
CA ILE A 2 -5.03 -10.16 4.47
C ILE A 2 -5.51 -9.11 5.48
N GLY A 3 -4.73 -8.05 5.68
CA GLY A 3 -5.07 -6.97 6.62
C GLY A 3 -6.02 -5.92 6.02
N GLY A 4 -5.90 -5.65 4.72
CA GLY A 4 -6.77 -4.73 4.01
C GLY A 4 -6.52 -4.78 2.50
N LEU A 5 -7.46 -4.23 1.74
CA LEU A 5 -7.41 -4.08 0.29
C LEU A 5 -7.68 -2.61 -0.06
N PHE A 6 -6.78 -2.04 -0.87
CA PHE A 6 -6.89 -0.67 -1.34
C PHE A 6 -6.73 -0.62 -2.85
N ILE A 7 -7.62 0.13 -3.51
CA ILE A 7 -7.51 0.40 -4.94
C ILE A 7 -7.12 1.86 -5.10
N TYR A 8 -5.98 2.10 -5.76
CA TYR A 8 -5.45 3.43 -5.99
C TYR A 8 -5.66 3.86 -7.45
N ASN A 9 -5.83 5.17 -7.66
CA ASN A 9 -5.65 5.76 -8.99
C ASN A 9 -4.16 6.01 -9.29
N LEU A 10 -3.85 6.45 -10.51
CA LEU A 10 -2.49 6.78 -10.94
C LEU A 10 -1.86 7.97 -10.18
N LYS A 11 -2.66 8.82 -9.53
CA LYS A 11 -2.20 9.93 -8.68
C LYS A 11 -1.92 9.48 -7.22
N GLY A 12 -2.28 8.25 -6.88
CA GLY A 12 -2.14 7.66 -5.56
C GLY A 12 -3.25 8.01 -4.57
N ASP A 13 -4.40 8.48 -5.05
CA ASP A 13 -5.59 8.60 -4.22
C ASP A 13 -6.29 7.25 -4.10
N VAL A 14 -6.81 6.96 -2.91
CA VAL A 14 -7.53 5.71 -2.61
C VAL A 14 -8.97 5.85 -3.11
N LEU A 15 -9.36 4.98 -4.03
CA LEU A 15 -10.72 4.89 -4.57
C LEU A 15 -11.60 3.93 -3.77
N VAL A 16 -11.01 2.82 -3.33
CA VAL A 16 -11.68 1.80 -2.52
C VAL A 16 -10.77 1.43 -1.36
N ALA A 17 -11.32 1.34 -0.16
CA ALA A 17 -10.64 0.87 1.04
C ALA A 17 -11.52 -0.16 1.75
N SER A 18 -10.99 -1.36 1.94
CA SER A 18 -11.59 -2.39 2.79
C SER A 18 -10.54 -2.84 3.80
N VAL A 19 -10.80 -2.59 5.08
CA VAL A 19 -9.87 -2.90 6.17
C VAL A 19 -10.46 -4.07 6.94
N PHE A 20 -9.67 -5.13 7.11
CA PHE A 20 -10.07 -6.36 7.77
C PHE A 20 -9.40 -6.55 9.13
N ARG A 21 -8.39 -5.73 9.45
CA ARG A 21 -7.72 -5.72 10.76
C ARG A 21 -7.64 -4.31 11.33
N ASP A 22 -7.90 -4.20 12.62
CA ASP A 22 -7.92 -2.91 13.33
C ASP A 22 -6.52 -2.28 13.49
N ASP A 23 -5.45 -3.08 13.35
CA ASP A 23 -4.06 -2.60 13.41
C ASP A 23 -3.58 -1.93 12.10
N LEU A 24 -4.40 -1.98 11.04
CA LEU A 24 -4.07 -1.37 9.76
C LEU A 24 -4.52 0.10 9.72
N GLY A 25 -3.67 0.97 10.26
CA GLY A 25 -3.90 2.42 10.26
C GLY A 25 -3.56 3.13 8.93
N ARG A 26 -3.86 4.43 8.86
CA ARG A 26 -3.48 5.32 7.73
C ARG A 26 -2.00 5.26 7.36
N ILE A 27 -1.12 4.95 8.32
CA ILE A 27 0.32 4.81 8.11
C ILE A 27 0.65 3.75 7.04
N ALA A 28 -0.07 2.63 7.01
CA ALA A 28 0.15 1.58 6.01
C ALA A 28 -0.22 2.04 4.60
N VAL A 29 -1.32 2.80 4.48
CA VAL A 29 -1.79 3.38 3.21
C VAL A 29 -0.80 4.41 2.66
N ASP A 30 -0.31 5.29 3.54
CA ASP A 30 0.67 6.31 3.17
C ASP A 30 2.03 5.69 2.81
N ALA A 31 2.45 4.65 3.54
CA ALA A 31 3.66 3.90 3.24
C ALA A 31 3.62 3.30 1.84
N PHE A 32 2.50 2.68 1.44
CA PHE A 32 2.34 2.15 0.09
C PHE A 32 2.37 3.26 -0.96
N ARG A 33 1.62 4.36 -0.74
CA ARG A 33 1.55 5.48 -1.70
C ARG A 33 2.93 6.08 -1.99
N VAL A 34 3.74 6.30 -0.95
CA VAL A 34 5.06 6.93 -1.06
C VAL A 34 6.09 5.97 -1.67
N ASN A 35 6.13 4.72 -1.19
CA ASN A 35 7.21 3.79 -1.55
C ASN A 35 6.93 2.99 -2.82
N VAL A 36 5.65 2.77 -3.17
CA VAL A 36 5.27 1.97 -4.34
C VAL A 36 4.74 2.85 -5.46
N ASN A 37 3.74 3.71 -5.22
CA ASN A 37 3.13 4.49 -6.29
C ASN A 37 4.06 5.64 -6.75
N HIS A 38 4.65 6.37 -5.81
CA HIS A 38 5.59 7.47 -6.06
C HIS A 38 7.07 7.04 -5.99
N ALA A 39 7.34 5.74 -6.17
CA ALA A 39 8.70 5.23 -6.19
C ALA A 39 9.54 5.95 -7.26
N ARG A 40 10.74 6.41 -6.89
CA ARG A 40 11.67 7.04 -7.84
C ARG A 40 12.36 6.02 -8.76
N GLN A 41 12.41 4.75 -8.36
CA GLN A 41 12.99 3.66 -9.15
C GLN A 41 11.93 3.02 -10.06
N GLN A 42 12.30 2.74 -11.31
CA GLN A 42 11.38 2.19 -12.32
C GLN A 42 11.20 0.67 -12.24
N VAL A 43 12.27 -0.07 -11.93
CA VAL A 43 12.21 -1.53 -11.75
C VAL A 43 11.67 -1.84 -10.35
N ARG A 44 10.58 -2.59 -10.28
CA ARG A 44 9.85 -2.91 -9.04
C ARG A 44 9.47 -4.39 -9.00
N SER A 45 9.27 -4.89 -7.79
CA SER A 45 8.69 -6.19 -7.53
C SER A 45 7.18 -6.03 -7.29
N PRO A 46 6.34 -6.99 -7.73
CA PRO A 46 4.92 -6.99 -7.40
C PRO A 46 4.68 -7.13 -5.89
N ASP A 47 5.56 -7.84 -5.17
CA ASP A 47 5.55 -7.86 -3.69
C ASP A 47 6.64 -6.93 -3.13
N THR A 48 6.27 -6.08 -2.17
CA THR A 48 7.17 -5.15 -1.48
C THR A 48 6.97 -5.21 0.03
N ASN A 49 8.04 -5.43 0.79
CA ASN A 49 8.02 -5.35 2.25
C ASN A 49 8.47 -3.96 2.74
N ILE A 50 7.63 -3.29 3.52
CA ILE A 50 7.91 -2.00 4.14
C ILE A 50 7.60 -2.09 5.62
N ALA A 51 8.59 -1.82 6.48
CA ALA A 51 8.42 -1.81 7.94
C ALA A 51 7.71 -3.06 8.49
N ARG A 52 8.09 -4.26 8.01
CA ARG A 52 7.51 -5.56 8.38
C ARG A 52 6.07 -5.79 7.91
N THR A 53 5.54 -4.91 7.07
CA THR A 53 4.26 -5.10 6.36
C THR A 53 4.56 -5.45 4.90
N SER A 54 3.99 -6.54 4.40
CA SER A 54 4.07 -6.90 2.98
C SER A 54 2.88 -6.33 2.21
N PHE A 55 3.16 -5.77 1.04
CA PHE A 55 2.20 -5.25 0.09
C PHE A 55 2.37 -6.02 -1.23
N PHE A 56 1.26 -6.39 -1.86
CA PHE A 56 1.22 -7.16 -3.11
C PHE A 56 0.32 -6.47 -4.14
#